data_AF-A0A5C7LML9-F1
#
_entry.id   AF-A0A5C7LML9-F1
#
_cell.length_a   1.000
_cell.length_b   1.000
_cell.length_c   1.000
_cell.angle_alpha   90.00
_cell.angle_beta   90.00
_cell.angle_gamma   90.00
#
_symmetry.space_group_name_H-M   'P 1'
#
loop_
_entity.id
_entity.type
_entity.pdbx_description
1 polymer ?
#
loop_
_entity_poly.entity_id
_entity_poly.type
_entity_poly.pdbx_seq_one_letter_code
_entity_poly.pdbx_strand_id
1 'polypeptide(L)'
;MTARISTGLRNFLSESGSLKDALHGGKILVYSGSQPTTADAAPTGTLLCTFTDNSGAHTNEVAATGSVDLTGGASGSVNSLTVDGIALLDASVPFNTSLTQTAADVVTAINASQSNPDYTASSSGATITITARRGTGSEANGLVVASTTTTITKTDNNMSGGVSSVNGLKFGQSAAGVLSKLASQVWSGTAVANGTAGWFRFVGPIADSGALDSSGVQIRLDGAISTSGQQLNFSSTTFTLSGTQTITTFDITVPAS
;
A
#
# COMPACT_ATOMS: atom_id res chain seq x y z
N MET A 1 -25.13 4.63 1.35
CA MET A 1 -24.29 4.70 0.13
C MET A 1 -23.35 3.51 0.14
N THR A 2 -22.99 2.94 -1.01
CA THR A 2 -22.08 1.80 -1.07
C THR A 2 -20.64 2.27 -0.89
N ALA A 3 -19.81 1.48 -0.20
CA ALA A 3 -18.37 1.73 -0.13
C ALA A 3 -17.79 1.80 -1.56
N ARG A 4 -16.83 2.71 -1.77
CA ARG A 4 -16.12 2.86 -3.05
C ARG A 4 -14.65 2.55 -2.81
N ILE A 5 -14.06 1.78 -3.70
CA ILE A 5 -12.66 1.34 -3.62
C ILE A 5 -11.88 1.87 -4.83
N SER A 6 -10.69 2.41 -4.59
CA SER A 6 -9.84 2.98 -5.65
C SER A 6 -9.39 1.93 -6.65
N THR A 7 -8.95 2.39 -7.81
CA THR A 7 -8.38 1.51 -8.84
C THR A 7 -7.14 0.78 -8.30
N GLY A 8 -6.27 1.48 -7.56
CA GLY A 8 -5.11 0.84 -6.92
C GLY A 8 -5.48 -0.21 -5.87
N LEU A 9 -6.55 0.00 -5.10
CA LEU A 9 -7.00 -1.00 -4.13
C LEU A 9 -7.57 -2.24 -4.84
N ARG A 10 -8.35 -2.07 -5.91
CA ARG A 10 -8.87 -3.20 -6.69
C ARG A 10 -7.76 -4.04 -7.31
N ASN A 11 -6.78 -3.40 -7.94
CA ASN A 11 -5.65 -4.12 -8.57
C ASN A 11 -4.86 -4.91 -7.52
N PHE A 12 -4.52 -4.27 -6.39
CA PHE A 12 -3.79 -4.94 -5.32
C PHE A 12 -4.52 -6.16 -4.76
N LEU A 13 -5.84 -6.08 -4.57
CA LEU A 13 -6.65 -7.22 -4.11
C LEU A 13 -6.78 -8.34 -5.15
N SER A 14 -6.59 -8.02 -6.43
CA SER A 14 -6.71 -8.98 -7.54
C SER A 14 -5.39 -9.69 -7.86
N GLU A 15 -4.27 -9.07 -7.53
CA GLU A 15 -2.92 -9.61 -7.83
C GLU A 15 -2.43 -10.55 -6.72
N SER A 16 -2.09 -10.03 -5.54
CA SER A 16 -1.47 -10.83 -4.46
C SER A 16 -1.73 -10.30 -3.04
N GLY A 17 -2.59 -9.28 -2.93
CA GLY A 17 -2.84 -8.52 -1.71
C GLY A 17 -4.08 -8.95 -0.94
N SER A 18 -4.04 -8.87 0.40
CA SER A 18 -5.26 -8.87 1.22
C SER A 18 -5.71 -7.45 1.54
N LEU A 19 -7.00 -7.26 1.86
CA LEU A 19 -7.49 -5.95 2.32
C LEU A 19 -6.79 -5.46 3.58
N LYS A 20 -6.41 -6.40 4.45
CA LYS A 20 -5.58 -6.12 5.62
C LYS A 20 -4.27 -5.52 5.16
N ASP A 21 -3.51 -6.19 4.30
CA ASP A 21 -2.20 -5.71 3.84
C ASP A 21 -2.29 -4.35 3.11
N ALA A 22 -3.41 -4.08 2.43
CA ALA A 22 -3.60 -2.83 1.71
C ALA A 22 -3.77 -1.62 2.64
N LEU A 23 -4.50 -1.78 3.74
CA LEU A 23 -4.93 -0.70 4.63
C LEU A 23 -4.17 -0.67 5.97
N HIS A 24 -3.45 -1.74 6.32
CA HIS A 24 -2.67 -1.81 7.56
C HIS A 24 -1.60 -0.71 7.60
N GLY A 25 -1.51 0.01 8.71
CA GLY A 25 -0.57 1.13 8.85
C GLY A 25 -1.08 2.44 8.22
N GLY A 26 -2.26 2.44 7.61
CA GLY A 26 -2.88 3.61 7.01
C GLY A 26 -3.55 4.54 8.02
N LYS A 27 -4.44 5.42 7.53
CA LYS A 27 -5.19 6.40 8.34
C LYS A 27 -6.58 6.65 7.77
N ILE A 28 -7.51 7.09 8.61
CA ILE A 28 -8.86 7.46 8.18
C ILE A 28 -9.02 8.98 8.24
N LEU A 29 -9.47 9.58 7.15
CA LEU A 29 -9.83 10.99 7.05
C LEU A 29 -11.35 11.12 7.00
N VAL A 30 -11.93 11.97 7.83
CA VAL A 30 -13.37 12.24 7.88
C VAL A 30 -13.65 13.61 7.30
N TYR A 31 -14.62 13.67 6.40
CA TYR A 31 -15.01 14.89 5.69
C TYR A 31 -16.49 15.19 5.90
N SER A 32 -16.85 16.47 5.75
CA SER A 32 -18.23 16.90 5.59
C SER A 32 -18.76 16.62 4.18
N GLY A 33 -20.08 16.77 4.01
CA GLY A 33 -20.72 16.66 2.69
C GLY A 33 -20.84 15.23 2.18
N SER A 34 -20.98 15.08 0.86
CA SER A 34 -21.14 13.79 0.20
C SER A 34 -19.80 13.21 -0.24
N GLN A 35 -19.72 11.88 -0.20
CA GLN A 35 -18.60 11.09 -0.72
C GLN A 35 -18.35 11.36 -2.23
N PRO A 36 -17.09 11.50 -2.69
CA PRO A 36 -16.74 11.67 -4.10
C PRO A 36 -17.27 10.54 -4.99
N THR A 37 -17.49 10.82 -6.28
CA THR A 37 -18.05 9.85 -7.24
C THR A 37 -17.21 8.57 -7.38
N THR A 38 -15.89 8.68 -7.24
CA THR A 38 -14.95 7.55 -7.17
C THR A 38 -13.93 7.79 -6.06
N ALA A 39 -13.33 6.72 -5.55
CA ALA A 39 -12.25 6.84 -4.56
C ALA A 39 -10.94 7.38 -5.17
N ASP A 40 -10.78 7.31 -6.50
CA ASP A 40 -9.63 7.90 -7.22
C ASP A 40 -9.72 9.44 -7.27
N ALA A 41 -10.93 10.01 -7.15
CA ALA A 41 -11.14 11.45 -7.15
C ALA A 41 -10.59 12.14 -5.88
N ALA A 42 -10.26 13.42 -6.03
CA ALA A 42 -9.93 14.29 -4.90
C ALA A 42 -11.11 14.36 -3.89
N PRO A 43 -10.84 14.51 -2.59
CA PRO A 43 -11.88 14.57 -1.57
C PRO A 43 -12.78 15.79 -1.76
N THR A 44 -14.06 15.61 -1.44
CA THR A 44 -15.10 16.64 -1.43
C THR A 44 -15.42 17.06 0.00
N GLY A 45 -15.85 18.32 0.18
CA GLY A 45 -16.18 18.87 1.49
C GLY A 45 -14.96 19.31 2.31
N THR A 46 -15.17 19.56 3.60
CA THR A 46 -14.15 20.03 4.53
C THR A 46 -13.59 18.86 5.33
N LEU A 47 -12.26 18.77 5.46
CA LEU A 47 -11.64 17.81 6.37
C LEU A 47 -12.02 18.17 7.81
N LEU A 48 -12.64 17.23 8.52
CA LEU A 48 -13.08 17.42 9.90
C LEU A 48 -12.13 16.77 10.89
N CYS A 49 -11.56 15.61 10.58
CA CYS A 49 -10.67 14.90 11.49
C CYS A 49 -9.82 13.85 10.75
N THR A 50 -8.62 13.60 11.26
CA THR A 50 -7.75 12.49 10.84
C THR A 50 -7.58 11.55 12.02
N PHE A 51 -7.93 10.28 11.83
CA PHE A 51 -7.79 9.23 12.81
C PHE A 51 -6.50 8.44 12.59
N THR A 52 -5.73 8.32 13.66
CA THR A 52 -4.48 7.56 13.77
C THR A 52 -4.49 6.80 15.10
N ASP A 53 -3.46 5.98 15.33
CA ASP A 53 -3.30 5.36 16.64
C ASP A 53 -2.98 6.42 17.69
N ASN A 54 -3.79 6.44 18.75
CA ASN A 54 -3.73 7.38 19.87
C ASN A 54 -3.67 8.86 19.45
N SER A 55 -4.28 9.22 18.30
CA SER A 55 -4.18 10.56 17.69
C SER A 55 -2.73 11.03 17.47
N GLY A 56 -1.79 10.09 17.36
CA GLY A 56 -0.37 10.38 17.15
C GLY A 56 -0.08 10.86 15.72
N ALA A 57 1.04 11.55 15.56
CA ALA A 57 1.52 11.98 14.24
C ALA A 57 1.83 10.75 13.37
N HIS A 58 1.20 10.67 12.21
CA HIS A 58 1.37 9.55 11.28
C HIS A 58 2.64 9.73 10.44
N THR A 59 3.48 8.71 10.42
CA THR A 59 4.58 8.58 9.44
C THR A 59 4.14 7.58 8.38
N ASN A 60 4.19 7.99 7.12
CA ASN A 60 3.88 7.11 5.99
C ASN A 60 4.93 6.01 5.88
N GLU A 61 4.50 4.83 5.45
CA GLU A 61 5.42 3.78 5.03
C GLU A 61 6.12 4.16 3.72
N VAL A 62 7.40 3.78 3.63
CA VAL A 62 8.17 3.76 2.38
C VAL A 62 8.61 2.33 2.15
N ALA A 63 8.30 1.78 0.98
CA ALA A 63 8.76 0.45 0.60
C ALA A 63 10.28 0.45 0.40
N ALA A 64 10.97 -0.55 0.94
CA ALA A 64 12.39 -0.74 0.68
C ALA A 64 12.62 -1.14 -0.79
N THR A 65 13.75 -0.71 -1.34
CA THR A 65 14.17 -1.07 -2.70
C THR A 65 15.59 -1.61 -2.71
N GLY A 66 15.84 -2.59 -3.58
CA GLY A 66 17.17 -3.05 -3.95
C GLY A 66 17.33 -3.01 -5.46
N SER A 67 18.53 -3.23 -5.97
CA SER A 67 18.78 -3.15 -7.41
C SER A 67 19.73 -4.21 -7.92
N VAL A 68 19.60 -4.48 -9.21
CA VAL A 68 20.57 -5.21 -10.02
C VAL A 68 20.89 -4.35 -11.24
N ASP A 69 22.12 -3.85 -11.31
CA ASP A 69 22.63 -3.13 -12.47
C ASP A 69 23.30 -4.11 -13.42
N LEU A 70 22.84 -4.20 -14.67
CA LEU A 70 23.54 -4.93 -15.72
C LEU A 70 24.62 -4.00 -16.30
N THR A 71 25.88 -4.27 -15.97
CA THR A 71 26.99 -3.32 -16.21
C THR A 71 27.77 -3.56 -17.50
N GLY A 72 27.58 -4.71 -18.15
CA GLY A 72 28.34 -5.07 -19.34
C GLY A 72 27.97 -6.43 -19.91
N GLY A 73 28.42 -6.70 -21.14
CA GLY A 73 28.15 -7.93 -21.88
C GLY A 73 27.23 -7.73 -23.09
N ALA A 74 27.34 -8.64 -24.05
CA ALA A 74 26.57 -8.62 -25.31
C ALA A 74 25.95 -10.01 -25.65
N SER A 75 25.92 -10.92 -24.68
CA SER A 75 25.36 -12.27 -24.81
C SER A 75 25.11 -12.86 -23.41
N GLY A 76 24.50 -14.05 -23.36
CA GLY A 76 24.28 -14.81 -22.13
C GLY A 76 22.90 -14.59 -21.53
N SER A 77 22.82 -14.49 -20.19
CA SER A 77 21.54 -14.44 -19.47
C SER A 77 21.67 -13.93 -18.04
N VAL A 78 20.55 -13.48 -17.47
CA VAL A 78 20.33 -13.44 -16.03
C VAL A 78 19.71 -14.78 -15.63
N ASN A 79 20.46 -15.61 -14.90
CA ASN A 79 20.10 -16.99 -14.63
C ASN A 79 19.12 -17.13 -13.46
N SER A 80 19.36 -16.37 -12.39
CA SER A 80 18.50 -16.30 -11.22
C SER A 80 18.57 -14.90 -10.60
N LEU A 81 17.54 -14.56 -9.84
CA LEU A 81 17.49 -13.37 -9.01
C LEU A 81 16.70 -13.71 -7.75
N THR A 82 17.27 -13.39 -6.60
CA THR A 82 16.68 -13.68 -5.29
C THR A 82 16.73 -12.47 -4.36
N VAL A 83 15.77 -12.40 -3.44
CA VAL A 83 15.83 -11.51 -2.26
C VAL A 83 15.81 -12.40 -1.02
N ASP A 84 16.88 -12.36 -0.23
CA ASP A 84 17.07 -13.22 0.95
C ASP A 84 16.81 -14.72 0.68
N GLY A 85 17.24 -15.18 -0.49
CA GLY A 85 17.05 -16.56 -0.95
C GLY A 85 15.68 -16.87 -1.58
N ILE A 86 14.73 -15.94 -1.56
CA ILE A 86 13.43 -16.07 -2.24
C ILE A 86 13.63 -15.80 -3.73
N ALA A 87 13.34 -16.78 -4.59
CA ALA A 87 13.47 -16.64 -6.04
C ALA A 87 12.39 -15.72 -6.62
N LEU A 88 12.81 -14.81 -7.50
CA LEU A 88 11.93 -13.87 -8.21
C LEU A 88 11.75 -14.21 -9.69
N LEU A 89 12.47 -15.22 -10.21
CA LEU A 89 12.42 -15.64 -11.60
C LEU A 89 12.09 -17.13 -11.68
N ASP A 90 11.09 -17.48 -12.49
CA ASP A 90 10.73 -18.87 -12.77
C ASP A 90 11.68 -19.55 -13.78
N ALA A 91 12.39 -18.76 -14.59
CA ALA A 91 13.36 -19.23 -15.57
C ALA A 91 14.44 -18.17 -15.85
N SER A 92 15.57 -18.61 -16.43
CA SER A 92 16.62 -17.71 -16.87
C SER A 92 16.14 -16.79 -18.00
N VAL A 93 16.48 -15.49 -17.91
CA VAL A 93 16.13 -14.48 -18.91
C VAL A 93 17.35 -14.21 -19.81
N PRO A 94 17.28 -14.54 -21.11
CA PRO A 94 18.41 -14.39 -22.02
C PRO A 94 18.70 -12.92 -22.34
N PHE A 95 19.96 -12.63 -22.70
CA PHE A 95 20.33 -11.35 -23.27
C PHE A 95 19.52 -11.08 -24.54
N ASN A 96 18.96 -9.88 -24.64
CA ASN A 96 18.13 -9.47 -25.76
C ASN A 96 18.59 -8.11 -26.30
N THR A 97 19.38 -8.09 -27.37
CA THR A 97 19.88 -6.90 -28.12
C THR A 97 20.70 -5.86 -27.35
N SER A 98 20.36 -5.56 -26.09
CA SER A 98 21.03 -4.62 -25.21
C SER A 98 20.75 -4.99 -23.74
N LEU A 99 21.54 -4.44 -22.83
CA LEU A 99 21.31 -4.61 -21.39
C LEU A 99 20.02 -3.91 -20.92
N THR A 100 19.67 -2.78 -21.53
CA THR A 100 18.40 -2.08 -21.24
C THR A 100 17.19 -2.95 -21.57
N GLN A 101 17.18 -3.56 -22.75
CA GLN A 101 16.09 -4.45 -23.14
C GLN A 101 16.08 -5.72 -22.27
N THR A 102 17.25 -6.29 -21.99
CA THR A 102 17.36 -7.44 -21.09
C THR A 102 16.83 -7.12 -19.68
N ALA A 103 17.10 -5.93 -19.15
CA ALA A 103 16.57 -5.49 -17.86
C ALA A 103 15.04 -5.36 -17.87
N ALA A 104 14.46 -4.82 -18.95
CA ALA A 104 13.01 -4.76 -19.13
C ALA A 104 12.36 -6.16 -19.22
N ASP A 105 13.04 -7.10 -19.89
CA ASP A 105 12.60 -8.50 -19.99
C ASP A 105 12.65 -9.19 -18.61
N VAL A 106 13.69 -8.92 -17.81
CA VAL A 106 13.80 -9.42 -16.42
C VAL A 106 12.69 -8.86 -15.55
N VAL A 107 12.39 -7.56 -15.64
CA VAL A 107 11.28 -6.95 -14.91
C VAL A 107 9.95 -7.58 -15.27
N THR A 108 9.72 -7.84 -16.56
CA THR A 108 8.50 -8.52 -17.03
C THR A 108 8.39 -9.92 -16.44
N ALA A 109 9.50 -10.67 -16.41
CA ALA A 109 9.54 -11.99 -15.80
C ALA A 109 9.27 -11.96 -14.29
N ILE A 110 9.86 -11.01 -13.55
CA ILE A 110 9.60 -10.85 -12.10
C ILE A 110 8.12 -10.56 -11.84
N ASN A 111 7.55 -9.58 -12.54
CA ASN A 111 6.15 -9.16 -12.32
C ASN A 111 5.11 -10.19 -12.81
N ALA A 112 5.53 -11.19 -13.59
CA ALA A 112 4.67 -12.32 -13.99
C ALA A 112 4.80 -13.53 -13.04
N SER A 113 5.90 -13.60 -12.28
CA SER A 113 6.16 -14.70 -11.33
C SER A 113 5.43 -14.44 -10.01
N GLN A 114 5.13 -15.50 -9.25
CA GLN A 114 4.57 -15.38 -7.91
C GLN A 114 5.64 -15.69 -6.87
N SER A 115 5.89 -14.76 -5.95
CA SER A 115 6.83 -14.94 -4.83
C SER A 115 6.14 -14.77 -3.47
N ASN A 116 6.73 -15.30 -2.40
CA ASN A 116 6.23 -15.11 -1.03
C ASN A 116 7.37 -14.83 -0.04
N PRO A 117 7.44 -13.64 0.57
CA PRO A 117 6.67 -12.43 0.24
C PRO A 117 6.80 -12.01 -1.23
N ASP A 118 5.79 -11.28 -1.72
CA ASP A 118 5.74 -10.84 -3.11
C ASP A 118 6.59 -9.59 -3.36
N TYR A 119 7.17 -9.46 -4.55
CA TYR A 119 8.00 -8.33 -4.96
C TYR A 119 7.57 -7.81 -6.33
N THR A 120 7.63 -6.50 -6.52
CA THR A 120 7.45 -5.90 -7.84
C THR A 120 8.76 -5.32 -8.34
N ALA A 121 8.91 -5.22 -9.66
CA ALA A 121 10.11 -4.68 -10.27
C ALA A 121 9.79 -3.60 -11.32
N SER A 122 10.75 -2.72 -11.54
CA SER A 122 10.79 -1.75 -12.62
C SER A 122 12.21 -1.60 -13.16
N SER A 123 12.38 -1.08 -14.37
CA SER A 123 13.71 -0.84 -14.94
C SER A 123 13.83 0.58 -15.49
N SER A 124 15.00 1.17 -15.33
CA SER A 124 15.40 2.40 -16.01
C SER A 124 16.78 2.19 -16.62
N GLY A 125 16.87 2.19 -17.95
CA GLY A 125 18.08 1.71 -18.62
C GLY A 125 18.36 0.25 -18.26
N ALA A 126 19.62 -0.04 -17.91
CA ALA A 126 20.07 -1.38 -17.52
C ALA A 126 19.96 -1.67 -16.00
N THR A 127 19.37 -0.74 -15.23
CA THR A 127 19.13 -0.88 -13.79
C THR A 127 17.76 -1.47 -13.55
N ILE A 128 17.72 -2.62 -12.88
CA ILE A 128 16.50 -3.27 -12.38
C ILE A 128 16.33 -2.85 -10.93
N THR A 129 15.20 -2.22 -10.59
CA THR A 129 14.83 -1.86 -9.23
C THR A 129 13.76 -2.83 -8.74
N ILE A 130 14.03 -3.52 -7.64
CA ILE A 130 13.13 -4.45 -6.95
C ILE A 130 12.53 -3.71 -5.77
N THR A 131 11.21 -3.77 -5.62
CA THR A 131 10.45 -3.07 -4.58
C THR A 131 9.79 -4.10 -3.67
N ALA A 132 10.03 -3.98 -2.36
CA ALA A 132 9.37 -4.83 -1.37
C ALA A 132 7.86 -4.58 -1.34
N ARG A 133 7.10 -5.60 -0.95
CA ARG A 133 5.66 -5.48 -0.72
C ARG A 133 5.34 -4.36 0.27
N ARG A 134 4.22 -3.65 0.04
CA ARG A 134 3.64 -2.76 1.05
C ARG A 134 3.37 -3.52 2.36
N GLY A 135 3.41 -2.79 3.47
CA GLY A 135 3.32 -3.33 4.82
C GLY A 135 4.66 -3.78 5.39
N THR A 136 5.69 -3.99 4.56
CA THR A 136 7.01 -4.44 5.03
C THR A 136 7.83 -3.30 5.62
N GLY A 137 7.65 -2.07 5.11
CA GLY A 137 8.38 -0.89 5.58
C GLY A 137 9.88 -1.12 5.72
N SER A 138 10.41 -0.91 6.93
CA SER A 138 11.84 -1.07 7.23
C SER A 138 12.29 -2.52 7.44
N GLU A 139 11.38 -3.48 7.56
CA GLU A 139 11.74 -4.90 7.80
C GLU A 139 12.48 -5.52 6.60
N ALA A 140 12.26 -4.98 5.40
CA ALA A 140 12.97 -5.40 4.20
C ALA A 140 14.39 -4.82 4.09
N ASN A 141 14.77 -3.87 4.95
CA ASN A 141 16.11 -3.28 4.88
C ASN A 141 17.18 -4.32 5.25
N GLY A 142 18.23 -4.39 4.43
CA GLY A 142 19.33 -5.32 4.61
C GLY A 142 19.13 -6.69 3.96
N LEU A 143 17.91 -7.01 3.48
CA LEU A 143 17.68 -8.25 2.73
C LEU A 143 18.59 -8.28 1.50
N VAL A 144 19.28 -9.41 1.34
CA VAL A 144 20.30 -9.56 0.30
C VAL A 144 19.65 -9.70 -1.06
N VAL A 145 19.98 -8.80 -1.98
CA VAL A 145 19.66 -9.00 -3.40
C VAL A 145 20.81 -9.77 -4.02
N ALA A 146 20.54 -10.95 -4.55
CA ALA A 146 21.55 -11.76 -5.19
C ALA A 146 21.04 -12.26 -6.54
N SER A 147 21.77 -11.93 -7.59
CA SER A 147 21.53 -12.46 -8.93
C SER A 147 22.69 -13.33 -9.41
N THR A 148 22.43 -14.19 -10.38
CA THR A 148 23.46 -14.95 -11.09
C THR A 148 23.32 -14.69 -12.59
N THR A 149 24.44 -14.63 -13.30
CA THR A 149 24.48 -14.31 -14.73
C THR A 149 25.45 -15.21 -15.48
N THR A 150 25.18 -15.37 -16.77
CA THR A 150 26.11 -15.95 -17.75
C THR A 150 26.55 -14.82 -18.66
N THR A 151 27.86 -14.57 -18.74
CA THR A 151 28.56 -13.55 -19.56
C THR A 151 28.18 -12.07 -19.37
N ILE A 152 26.99 -11.76 -18.85
CA ILE A 152 26.59 -10.42 -18.42
C ILE A 152 27.31 -10.09 -17.11
N THR A 153 27.97 -8.93 -17.04
CA THR A 153 28.51 -8.40 -15.78
C THR A 153 27.46 -7.58 -15.06
N LYS A 154 27.53 -7.54 -13.73
CA LYS A 154 26.49 -6.94 -12.91
C LYS A 154 27.00 -6.39 -11.58
N THR A 155 26.17 -5.57 -10.96
CA THR A 155 26.29 -5.15 -9.55
C THR A 155 24.93 -5.35 -8.87
N ASP A 156 24.92 -6.04 -7.73
CA ASP A 156 23.72 -6.16 -6.90
C ASP A 156 23.81 -5.19 -5.71
N ASN A 157 22.70 -4.56 -5.37
CA ASN A 157 22.55 -3.72 -4.20
C ASN A 157 21.40 -4.23 -3.33
N ASN A 158 21.71 -4.51 -2.07
CA ASN A 158 20.73 -5.01 -1.11
C ASN A 158 19.57 -4.03 -0.89
N MET A 159 18.46 -4.58 -0.43
CA MET A 159 17.26 -3.82 -0.10
C MET A 159 17.56 -2.75 0.96
N SER A 160 17.12 -1.52 0.73
CA SER A 160 17.35 -0.39 1.65
C SER A 160 16.29 0.71 1.47
N GLY A 161 16.33 1.74 2.32
CA GLY A 161 15.47 2.92 2.21
C GLY A 161 14.03 2.73 2.72
N GLY A 162 13.68 1.53 3.18
CA GLY A 162 12.37 1.25 3.74
C GLY A 162 12.13 1.95 5.08
N VAL A 163 10.91 2.47 5.27
CA VAL A 163 10.47 3.13 6.49
C VAL A 163 9.15 2.52 6.92
N SER A 164 9.07 2.04 8.17
CA SER A 164 7.82 1.51 8.73
C SER A 164 6.86 2.63 9.12
N SER A 165 5.56 2.42 8.91
CA SER A 165 4.55 3.37 9.36
C SER A 165 4.59 3.56 10.89
N VAL A 166 4.34 4.80 11.35
CA VAL A 166 4.23 5.14 12.78
C VAL A 166 2.83 5.69 13.04
N ASN A 167 2.21 5.27 14.15
CA ASN A 167 0.83 5.59 14.52
C ASN A 167 -0.21 5.23 13.44
N GLY A 168 0.12 4.28 12.56
CA GLY A 168 -0.79 3.75 11.57
C GLY A 168 -1.88 2.86 12.18
N LEU A 169 -3.05 2.87 11.55
CA LEU A 169 -4.21 2.07 11.95
C LEU A 169 -3.99 0.60 11.60
N LYS A 170 -4.13 -0.29 12.57
CA LYS A 170 -3.88 -1.73 12.44
C LYS A 170 -5.15 -2.55 12.63
N PHE A 171 -5.25 -3.63 11.88
CA PHE A 171 -6.36 -4.59 12.01
C PHE A 171 -5.94 -5.81 12.83
N GLY A 172 -6.91 -6.37 13.54
CA GLY A 172 -6.79 -7.65 14.23
C GLY A 172 -6.71 -8.84 13.26
N GLN A 173 -6.79 -10.04 13.80
CA GLN A 173 -7.04 -11.24 13.01
C GLN A 173 -8.48 -11.20 12.50
N SER A 174 -8.70 -11.57 11.23
CA SER A 174 -10.06 -11.69 10.70
C SER A 174 -10.77 -12.92 11.28
N ALA A 175 -12.08 -12.82 11.46
CA ALA A 175 -12.94 -13.92 11.91
C ALA A 175 -14.28 -13.87 11.17
N ALA A 176 -14.76 -15.02 10.69
CA ALA A 176 -16.04 -15.15 9.97
C ALA A 176 -16.23 -14.13 8.82
N GLY A 177 -15.16 -13.84 8.06
CA GLY A 177 -15.21 -12.85 6.97
C GLY A 177 -15.16 -11.39 7.40
N VAL A 178 -15.02 -11.11 8.70
CA VAL A 178 -14.93 -9.75 9.26
C VAL A 178 -13.48 -9.40 9.59
N LEU A 179 -13.03 -8.25 9.10
CA LEU A 179 -11.76 -7.63 9.45
C LEU A 179 -12.02 -6.42 10.35
N SER A 180 -11.64 -6.53 11.62
CA SER A 180 -11.89 -5.51 12.65
C SER A 180 -10.64 -4.73 13.01
N LYS A 181 -10.82 -3.48 13.45
CA LYS A 181 -9.80 -2.69 14.15
C LYS A 181 -9.09 -3.54 15.22
N LEU A 182 -7.77 -3.40 15.35
CA LEU A 182 -6.99 -4.05 16.40
C LEU A 182 -7.45 -3.56 17.77
N ALA A 183 -7.90 -4.48 18.64
CA ALA A 183 -8.50 -4.15 19.92
C ALA A 183 -7.56 -3.39 20.87
N SER A 184 -6.24 -3.61 20.76
CA SER A 184 -5.25 -2.92 21.60
C SER A 184 -4.93 -1.49 21.16
N GLN A 185 -5.36 -1.07 19.96
CA GLN A 185 -5.16 0.30 19.50
C GLN A 185 -6.31 1.21 19.88
N VAL A 186 -6.03 2.50 19.99
CA VAL A 186 -7.04 3.54 20.17
C VAL A 186 -7.09 4.35 18.88
N TRP A 187 -8.13 4.17 18.05
CA TRP A 187 -8.26 4.96 16.83
C TRP A 187 -8.97 6.26 17.19
N SER A 188 -8.19 7.33 17.34
CA SER A 188 -8.69 8.63 17.74
C SER A 188 -8.07 9.75 16.90
N GLY A 189 -8.68 10.92 16.95
CA GLY A 189 -8.21 12.12 16.28
C GLY A 189 -8.83 13.36 16.88
N THR A 190 -8.15 14.50 16.71
CA THR A 190 -8.68 15.81 17.09
C THR A 190 -9.37 16.45 15.89
N ALA A 191 -10.59 16.94 16.07
CA ALA A 191 -11.31 17.62 15.02
C ALA A 191 -10.64 18.97 14.68
N VAL A 192 -10.40 19.21 13.39
CA VAL A 192 -9.74 20.41 12.86
C VAL A 192 -10.72 21.46 12.33
N ALA A 193 -12.02 21.15 12.31
CA ALA A 193 -13.08 22.05 11.90
C ALA A 193 -14.41 21.67 12.56
N ASN A 194 -15.31 22.65 12.67
CA ASN A 194 -16.72 22.39 12.99
C ASN A 194 -17.43 21.83 11.75
N GLY A 195 -18.30 20.83 11.93
CA GLY A 195 -19.15 20.35 10.85
C GLY A 195 -19.87 19.05 11.15
N THR A 196 -20.67 18.59 10.20
CA THR A 196 -21.32 17.28 10.25
C THR A 196 -20.53 16.30 9.40
N ALA A 197 -20.03 15.22 10.02
CA ALA A 197 -19.35 14.13 9.34
C ALA A 197 -20.29 13.42 8.37
N GLY A 198 -19.95 13.40 7.09
CA GLY A 198 -20.78 12.80 6.04
C GLY A 198 -20.16 11.55 5.42
N TRP A 199 -18.82 11.52 5.29
CA TRP A 199 -18.11 10.39 4.70
C TRP A 199 -16.67 10.30 5.22
N PHE A 200 -16.05 9.14 5.04
CA PHE A 200 -14.64 8.94 5.35
C PHE A 200 -13.87 8.36 4.16
N ARG A 201 -12.56 8.59 4.15
CA ARG A 201 -11.57 7.92 3.30
C ARG A 201 -10.56 7.19 4.18
N PHE A 202 -10.46 5.88 4.05
CA PHE A 202 -9.32 5.11 4.56
C PHE A 202 -8.24 5.14 3.49
N VAL A 203 -7.09 5.74 3.82
CA VAL A 203 -5.89 5.77 2.98
C VAL A 203 -4.93 4.70 3.47
N GLY A 204 -4.30 3.97 2.54
CA GLY A 204 -3.23 3.02 2.84
C GLY A 204 -2.00 3.65 3.51
N PRO A 205 -1.00 2.84 3.87
CA PRO A 205 0.16 3.31 4.65
C PRO A 205 1.15 4.17 3.85
N ILE A 206 1.19 4.03 2.53
CA ILE A 206 2.07 4.79 1.64
C ILE A 206 1.53 6.21 1.43
N ALA A 207 2.42 7.16 1.16
CA ALA A 207 2.08 8.56 0.97
C ALA A 207 1.02 8.78 -0.13
N ASP A 208 -0.02 9.52 0.23
CA ASP A 208 -1.11 9.94 -0.63
C ASP A 208 -1.31 11.46 -0.46
N SER A 209 -1.25 12.20 -1.57
CA SER A 209 -1.42 13.66 -1.57
C SER A 209 -2.88 14.11 -1.45
N GLY A 210 -3.84 13.18 -1.59
CA GLY A 210 -5.26 13.48 -1.70
C GLY A 210 -5.69 14.03 -3.06
N ALA A 211 -4.78 14.17 -4.03
CA ALA A 211 -5.12 14.62 -5.38
C ALA A 211 -5.87 13.52 -6.17
N LEU A 212 -6.37 13.89 -7.36
CA LEU A 212 -6.87 12.92 -8.33
C LEU A 212 -5.76 11.90 -8.65
N ASP A 213 -6.06 10.61 -8.48
CA ASP A 213 -5.14 9.52 -8.80
C ASP A 213 -5.38 9.01 -10.22
N SER A 214 -4.76 9.68 -11.20
CA SER A 214 -4.84 9.26 -12.60
C SER A 214 -4.00 8.03 -12.91
N SER A 215 -3.05 7.67 -12.04
CA SER A 215 -2.16 6.52 -12.22
C SER A 215 -2.72 5.23 -11.62
N GLY A 216 -3.77 5.33 -10.79
CA GLY A 216 -4.43 4.18 -10.18
C GLY A 216 -3.52 3.42 -9.21
N VAL A 217 -2.62 4.11 -8.52
CA VAL A 217 -1.65 3.50 -7.59
C VAL A 217 -2.04 3.69 -6.12
N GLN A 218 -2.93 4.64 -5.83
CA GLN A 218 -3.31 5.00 -4.47
C GLN A 218 -4.34 4.02 -3.91
N ILE A 219 -4.20 3.73 -2.62
CA ILE A 219 -5.07 2.81 -1.89
C ILE A 219 -6.04 3.62 -1.06
N ARG A 220 -7.29 3.65 -1.52
CA ARG A 220 -8.35 4.42 -0.89
C ARG A 220 -9.62 3.58 -0.80
N LEU A 221 -10.23 3.58 0.38
CA LEU A 221 -11.57 3.06 0.61
C LEU A 221 -12.43 4.19 1.17
N ASP A 222 -13.46 4.56 0.42
CA ASP A 222 -14.39 5.60 0.81
C ASP A 222 -15.69 4.97 1.32
N GLY A 223 -16.21 5.45 2.44
CA GLY A 223 -17.45 4.97 3.04
C GLY A 223 -18.30 6.10 3.62
N ALA A 224 -19.59 5.82 3.80
CA ALA A 224 -20.52 6.79 4.39
C ALA A 224 -20.43 6.75 5.92
N ILE A 225 -20.77 7.90 6.53
CA ILE A 225 -20.88 8.05 7.98
C ILE A 225 -22.33 8.27 8.36
N SER A 226 -22.77 7.66 9.46
CA SER A 226 -24.04 7.98 10.11
C SER A 226 -23.96 7.70 11.62
N THR A 227 -25.11 7.74 12.29
CA THR A 227 -25.26 7.21 13.65
C THR A 227 -25.61 5.71 13.67
N SER A 228 -26.08 5.17 12.54
CA SER A 228 -26.32 3.74 12.37
C SER A 228 -26.41 3.35 10.89
N GLY A 229 -26.15 2.07 10.59
CA GLY A 229 -26.44 1.47 9.29
C GLY A 229 -25.53 1.88 8.13
N GLN A 230 -24.44 2.62 8.38
CA GLN A 230 -23.40 2.89 7.37
C GLN A 230 -22.08 2.19 7.72
N GLN A 231 -21.08 2.30 6.83
CA GLN A 231 -19.77 1.65 6.99
C GLN A 231 -18.99 2.16 8.21
N LEU A 232 -19.21 3.41 8.63
CA LEU A 232 -18.70 3.93 9.89
C LEU A 232 -19.82 4.64 10.63
N ASN A 233 -19.99 4.31 11.91
CA ASN A 233 -21.04 4.89 12.74
C ASN A 233 -20.45 5.57 13.98
N PHE A 234 -20.95 6.76 14.30
CA PHE A 234 -20.63 7.50 15.53
C PHE A 234 -21.87 7.65 16.40
N SER A 235 -21.69 7.89 17.70
CA SER A 235 -22.82 8.29 18.56
C SER A 235 -23.41 9.65 18.17
N SER A 236 -22.58 10.54 17.60
CA SER A 236 -22.96 11.81 17.00
C SER A 236 -22.10 12.09 15.77
N THR A 237 -22.71 12.60 14.70
CA THR A 237 -21.99 13.06 13.50
C THR A 237 -21.56 14.52 13.59
N THR A 238 -21.90 15.23 14.67
CA THR A 238 -21.45 16.62 14.90
C THR A 238 -20.03 16.64 15.44
N PHE A 239 -19.12 17.21 14.67
CA PHE A 239 -17.72 17.41 15.03
C PHE A 239 -17.54 18.88 15.40
N THR A 240 -16.93 19.12 16.56
CA THR A 240 -16.59 20.46 17.04
C THR A 240 -15.08 20.63 17.02
N LEU A 241 -14.59 21.78 16.56
CA LEU A 241 -13.16 22.10 16.53
C LEU A 241 -12.48 21.79 17.87
N SER A 242 -11.31 21.17 17.80
CA SER A 242 -10.51 20.69 18.93
C SER A 242 -11.15 19.56 19.76
N GLY A 243 -12.35 19.10 19.40
CA GLY A 243 -12.99 17.94 20.02
C GLY A 243 -12.25 16.65 19.68
N THR A 244 -12.00 15.80 20.67
CA THR A 244 -11.45 14.46 20.43
C THR A 244 -12.56 13.52 19.97
N GLN A 245 -12.31 12.86 18.85
CA GLN A 245 -13.20 11.88 18.25
C GLN A 245 -12.53 10.52 18.36
N THR A 246 -13.34 9.47 18.60
CA THR A 246 -12.84 8.09 18.72
C THR A 246 -13.69 7.16 17.86
N ILE A 247 -13.02 6.27 17.12
CA ILE A 247 -13.64 5.15 16.44
C ILE A 247 -13.56 3.94 17.37
N THR A 248 -14.69 3.59 17.97
CA THR A 248 -14.81 2.44 18.88
C THR A 248 -14.91 1.12 18.13
N THR A 249 -15.63 1.11 17.00
CA THR A 249 -15.83 -0.05 16.13
C THR A 249 -15.54 0.33 14.68
N PHE A 250 -14.77 -0.52 14.00
CA PHE A 250 -14.59 -0.44 12.55
C PHE A 250 -14.40 -1.86 12.03
N ASP A 251 -15.36 -2.29 11.21
CA ASP A 251 -15.44 -3.64 10.67
C ASP A 251 -15.61 -3.56 9.16
N ILE A 252 -14.84 -4.36 8.44
CA ILE A 252 -15.08 -4.61 7.01
C ILE A 252 -15.44 -6.07 6.84
N THR A 253 -16.62 -6.31 6.27
CA THR A 253 -17.15 -7.66 6.06
C THR A 253 -17.03 -8.05 4.60
N VAL A 254 -16.41 -9.20 4.35
CA VAL A 254 -16.54 -9.93 3.09
C VAL A 254 -17.83 -10.76 3.18
N PRO A 255 -18.82 -10.56 2.28
CA PRO A 255 -20.09 -11.28 2.35
C PRO A 255 -19.90 -12.80 2.30
N ALA A 256 -20.74 -13.54 3.03
CA ALA A 256 -20.69 -15.00 3.09
C ALA A 256 -21.30 -15.69 1.85
N SER A 257 -22.14 -14.99 1.08
CA SER A 257 -22.83 -15.44 -0.13
C SER A 257 -23.43 -14.28 -0.89
#